data_AF-A0A7S1EY48-F1
#
_entry.id   AF-A0A7S1EY48-F1
#
_cell.length_a   1.000
_cell.length_b   1.000
_cell.length_c   1.000
_cell.angle_alpha   90.00
_cell.angle_beta   90.00
_cell.angle_gamma   90.00
#
_symmetry.space_group_name_H-M   'P 1'
#
loop_
_entity.id
_entity.type
_entity.pdbx_description
1 polymer ?
#
loop_
_entity_poly.entity_id
_entity_poly.type
_entity_poly.pdbx_seq_one_letter_code
_entity_poly.pdbx_strand_id
1 'polypeptide(L)'
;RVGFFCDAWERLGSKDLGLGGAPDDLGGGSSWLSSWTMFYWGWWISWGPFVGVFLAKISRGRTLRQFIVGTLIIPLIYSCGWMGIFGTEGIRMQRLADAGNLCTSAANSGGSSYAATYTTAEKELLGMGWNPECVLDPVYHDGYGQCKEEAWTHKTPVGDSCVETTEWVTVPCGPTAHETDPTRWTLAVDDSISGPCAGQLDSENYDLYSNQPNCFVPLQDSVVCLYNQGTTDMFFDQISSYGPRGFSDFMSVLALVCLFFYFVTSSDSGSMIVDMISANGFAEPPLPQRILWSAMEGLCAISLLLSGRNLPDSDGSLKALQSASLISGLPYTFILFWCAQSLYLLVLEEAGDISKDRKAFRKFILEFYEPLNFVIACVAPGYHFGVIVSRIGGWPLSGVSTIASGVVWGVGIQLMYLWSWILLWCTLLTEVWSIVALTIFIGFGTAVGFLRTNVRDKHKIKHGDMLTDLLCGIFLPMFALSQMVDHIDTDVEINESTVREKVASPPEEVRDPRTNPHQ
;
A
#
# COMPACT_ATOMS: atom_id res chain seq x y z
N ARG A 1 -7.52 12.30 -19.76
CA ARG A 1 -7.24 10.84 -19.89
C ARG A 1 -6.95 10.32 -18.49
N VAL A 2 -7.77 9.40 -17.95
CA VAL A 2 -7.48 8.78 -16.64
C VAL A 2 -6.44 7.68 -16.87
N GLY A 3 -5.17 7.97 -16.52
CA GLY A 3 -4.09 7.00 -16.60
C GLY A 3 -4.20 5.97 -15.46
N PHE A 4 -3.99 4.69 -15.78
CA PHE A 4 -3.86 3.64 -14.76
C PHE A 4 -2.39 3.50 -14.38
N PHE A 5 -1.96 4.21 -13.34
CA PHE A 5 -0.63 3.99 -12.76
C PHE A 5 -0.70 2.83 -11.75
N CYS A 6 0.21 1.86 -11.90
CA CYS A 6 0.38 0.76 -10.95
C CYS A 6 1.83 0.28 -10.95
N ASP A 7 2.22 -0.46 -9.91
CA ASP A 7 3.56 -1.03 -9.72
C ASP A 7 4.11 -1.77 -10.94
N ALA A 8 3.22 -2.43 -11.70
CA ALA A 8 3.62 -3.21 -12.86
C ALA A 8 4.22 -2.31 -13.96
N TRP A 9 3.65 -1.13 -14.19
CA TRP A 9 4.09 -0.21 -15.24
C TRP A 9 5.40 0.50 -14.93
N GLU A 10 5.66 0.78 -13.64
CA GLU A 10 6.96 1.31 -13.20
C GLU A 10 8.07 0.24 -13.35
N ARG A 11 7.80 -1.01 -12.99
CA ARG A 11 8.76 -2.12 -13.13
C ARG A 11 9.04 -2.50 -14.58
N LEU A 12 8.08 -2.26 -15.48
CA LEU A 12 8.28 -2.38 -16.93
C LEU A 12 9.10 -1.21 -17.50
N GLY A 13 9.44 -0.17 -16.73
CA GLY A 13 10.34 0.90 -17.16
C GLY A 13 9.79 1.81 -18.26
N SER A 14 10.59 2.76 -18.73
CA SER A 14 10.16 3.66 -19.81
C SER A 14 10.03 2.92 -21.14
N LYS A 15 8.99 3.23 -21.91
CA LYS A 15 8.84 2.77 -23.30
C LYS A 15 9.96 3.32 -24.19
N ASP A 16 10.53 4.49 -23.87
CA ASP A 16 11.69 5.06 -24.58
C ASP A 16 12.94 4.20 -24.47
N LEU A 17 13.02 3.37 -23.43
CA LEU A 17 14.08 2.38 -23.23
C LEU A 17 13.70 1.00 -23.78
N GLY A 18 12.52 0.86 -24.42
CA GLY A 18 12.02 -0.38 -25.00
C GLY A 18 11.51 -1.41 -23.99
N LEU A 19 11.28 -1.02 -22.73
CA LEU A 19 10.99 -1.96 -21.63
C LEU A 19 9.49 -2.20 -21.35
N GLY A 20 8.59 -1.43 -22.00
CA GLY A 20 7.14 -1.71 -21.96
C GLY A 20 6.34 -0.90 -20.93
N GLY A 21 6.64 0.40 -20.79
CA GLY A 21 5.98 1.33 -19.87
C GLY A 21 4.45 1.48 -20.03
N ALA A 22 3.89 2.46 -19.31
CA ALA A 22 2.44 2.67 -19.26
C ALA A 22 1.79 2.79 -20.67
N PRO A 23 0.56 2.27 -20.86
CA PRO A 23 -0.11 2.22 -22.18
C PRO A 23 -0.35 3.58 -22.85
N ASP A 24 -0.18 4.67 -22.13
CA ASP A 24 -0.35 6.05 -22.58
C ASP A 24 0.96 6.72 -23.05
N ASP A 25 2.06 5.96 -23.13
CA ASP A 25 3.39 6.38 -23.60
C ASP A 25 4.06 7.47 -22.76
N LEU A 26 3.55 7.74 -21.55
CA LEU A 26 4.12 8.72 -20.62
C LEU A 26 5.16 8.11 -19.66
N GLY A 27 5.39 6.79 -19.75
CA GLY A 27 6.28 6.04 -18.85
C GLY A 27 5.66 5.82 -17.46
N GLY A 28 6.02 4.72 -16.80
CA GLY A 28 5.69 4.56 -15.37
C GLY A 28 6.53 5.54 -14.55
N GLY A 29 5.89 6.45 -13.81
CA GLY A 29 6.62 7.39 -12.96
C GLY A 29 7.51 6.64 -11.97
N SER A 30 8.82 6.93 -11.96
CA SER A 30 9.87 6.24 -11.19
C SER A 30 9.79 6.44 -9.66
N SER A 31 8.63 6.86 -9.17
CA SER A 31 8.34 7.14 -7.76
C SER A 31 6.99 6.60 -7.31
N TRP A 32 6.19 5.99 -8.20
CA TRP A 32 4.83 5.54 -7.88
C TRP A 32 4.84 4.50 -6.76
N LEU A 33 5.70 3.48 -6.88
CA LEU A 33 5.89 2.41 -5.91
C LEU A 33 6.26 2.97 -4.53
N SER A 34 7.15 3.97 -4.50
CA SER A 34 7.58 4.62 -3.27
C SER A 34 6.45 5.43 -2.61
N SER A 35 5.73 6.23 -3.40
CA SER A 35 4.66 7.12 -2.92
C SER A 35 3.37 6.42 -2.53
N TRP A 36 3.08 5.24 -3.09
CA TRP A 36 1.83 4.50 -2.87
C TRP A 36 2.05 3.17 -2.16
N THR A 37 2.52 2.16 -2.89
CA THR A 37 2.57 0.78 -2.39
C THR A 37 3.51 0.65 -1.20
N MET A 38 4.75 1.13 -1.27
CA MET A 38 5.70 1.06 -0.16
C MET A 38 5.20 1.85 1.04
N PHE A 39 4.67 3.05 0.82
CA PHE A 39 4.07 3.85 1.89
C PHE A 39 2.98 3.08 2.63
N TYR A 40 1.99 2.52 1.91
CA TYR A 40 0.91 1.77 2.54
C TYR A 40 1.42 0.52 3.24
N TRP A 41 2.37 -0.23 2.67
CA TRP A 41 2.99 -1.37 3.36
C TRP A 41 3.66 -0.94 4.66
N GLY A 42 4.48 0.12 4.63
CA GLY A 42 5.14 0.67 5.81
C GLY A 42 4.13 1.11 6.88
N TRP A 43 3.06 1.78 6.47
CA TRP A 43 1.97 2.20 7.35
C TRP A 43 1.23 1.01 7.96
N TRP A 44 0.75 0.04 7.17
CA TRP A 44 0.02 -1.11 7.69
C TRP A 44 0.86 -1.95 8.64
N ILE A 45 2.16 -2.10 8.34
CA ILE A 45 3.10 -2.84 9.18
C ILE A 45 3.32 -2.08 10.50
N SER A 46 3.60 -0.78 10.49
CA SER A 46 3.81 0.00 11.71
C SER A 46 2.57 0.05 12.61
N TRP A 47 1.37 -0.07 12.02
CA TRP A 47 0.10 -0.14 12.74
C TRP A 47 -0.30 -1.55 13.20
N GLY A 48 0.41 -2.59 12.73
CA GLY A 48 0.18 -3.99 13.07
C GLY A 48 0.13 -4.32 14.58
N PRO A 49 1.01 -3.81 15.46
CA PRO A 49 0.94 -4.13 16.89
C PRO A 49 -0.33 -3.58 17.53
N PHE A 50 -0.70 -2.36 17.15
CA PHE A 50 -1.92 -1.70 17.63
C PHE A 50 -3.18 -2.49 17.25
N VAL A 51 -3.37 -2.72 15.95
CA VAL A 51 -4.55 -3.41 15.43
C VAL A 51 -4.59 -4.86 15.92
N GLY A 52 -3.45 -5.55 15.99
CA GLY A 52 -3.36 -6.93 16.45
C GLY A 52 -3.82 -7.11 17.90
N VAL A 53 -3.34 -6.29 18.83
CA VAL A 53 -3.73 -6.38 20.24
C VAL A 53 -5.20 -5.99 20.42
N PHE A 54 -5.67 -4.95 19.73
CA PHE A 54 -7.07 -4.55 19.76
C PHE A 54 -8.00 -5.68 19.30
N LEU A 55 -7.72 -6.26 18.12
CA LEU A 55 -8.48 -7.37 17.56
C LEU A 55 -8.46 -8.60 18.48
N ALA A 56 -7.33 -8.88 19.13
CA ALA A 56 -7.22 -9.98 20.09
C ALA A 56 -8.14 -9.77 21.30
N LYS A 57 -8.21 -8.55 21.85
CA LYS A 57 -9.07 -8.24 23.01
C LYS A 57 -10.56 -8.43 22.70
N ILE A 58 -11.03 -7.94 21.56
CA ILE A 58 -12.45 -8.03 21.20
C ILE A 58 -12.85 -9.43 20.67
N SER A 59 -11.87 -10.30 20.42
CA SER A 59 -12.09 -11.64 19.85
C SER A 59 -11.97 -12.78 20.85
N ARG A 60 -11.96 -12.47 22.16
CA ARG A 60 -11.91 -13.50 23.22
C ARG A 60 -13.10 -14.47 23.10
N GLY A 61 -12.80 -15.76 23.08
CA GLY A 61 -13.81 -16.83 22.97
C GLY A 61 -14.26 -17.18 21.55
N ARG A 62 -13.68 -16.55 20.51
CA ARG A 62 -13.91 -16.93 19.11
C ARG A 62 -12.96 -18.04 18.66
N THR A 63 -13.38 -18.85 17.70
CA THR A 63 -12.47 -19.81 17.04
C THR A 63 -11.50 -19.08 16.11
N LEU A 64 -10.29 -19.63 15.90
CA LEU A 64 -9.32 -19.06 14.95
C LEU A 64 -9.91 -18.88 13.55
N ARG A 65 -10.71 -19.84 13.08
CA ARG A 65 -11.37 -19.76 11.77
C ARG A 65 -12.31 -18.57 11.69
N GLN A 66 -13.18 -18.38 12.69
CA GLN A 66 -14.10 -17.23 12.72
C GLN A 66 -13.34 -15.91 12.82
N PHE A 67 -12.25 -15.88 13.59
CA PHE A 67 -11.40 -14.71 13.70
C PHE A 67 -10.80 -14.33 12.35
N ILE A 68 -10.08 -15.24 11.68
CA ILE A 68 -9.40 -14.99 10.40
C ILE A 68 -10.39 -14.59 9.31
N VAL A 69 -11.52 -15.30 9.18
CA VAL A 69 -12.53 -14.98 8.18
C VAL A 69 -13.15 -13.61 8.47
N GLY A 70 -13.48 -13.32 9.73
CA GLY A 70 -14.07 -12.05 10.12
C GLY A 70 -13.15 -10.86 9.88
N THR A 71 -11.86 -10.99 10.22
CA THR A 71 -10.88 -9.91 10.08
C THR A 71 -10.44 -9.65 8.64
N LEU A 72 -10.53 -10.65 7.74
CA LEU A 72 -10.22 -10.46 6.33
C LEU A 72 -11.43 -9.99 5.52
N ILE A 73 -12.60 -10.61 5.71
CA ILE A 73 -13.76 -10.40 4.83
C ILE A 73 -14.50 -9.10 5.15
N ILE A 74 -14.72 -8.78 6.43
CA ILE A 74 -15.52 -7.61 6.82
C ILE A 74 -14.84 -6.31 6.36
N PRO A 75 -13.54 -6.07 6.64
CA PRO A 75 -12.87 -4.87 6.17
C PRO A 75 -12.75 -4.83 4.65
N LEU A 76 -12.55 -5.96 3.99
CA LEU A 76 -12.50 -6.03 2.53
C LEU A 76 -13.81 -5.56 1.89
N ILE A 77 -14.97 -6.06 2.36
CA ILE A 77 -16.28 -5.63 1.86
C ILE A 77 -16.47 -4.13 2.09
N TYR A 78 -16.10 -3.64 3.27
CA TYR A 78 -16.17 -2.21 3.58
C TYR A 78 -15.29 -1.38 2.63
N SER A 79 -14.03 -1.76 2.44
CA SER A 79 -13.10 -1.08 1.53
C SER A 79 -13.57 -1.11 0.08
N CYS A 80 -14.10 -2.25 -0.39
CA CYS A 80 -14.71 -2.35 -1.72
C CYS A 80 -15.92 -1.44 -1.86
N GLY A 81 -16.79 -1.36 -0.85
CA GLY A 81 -17.93 -0.44 -0.84
C GLY A 81 -17.48 1.03 -0.85
N TRP A 82 -16.52 1.39 0.00
CA TRP A 82 -15.99 2.74 0.10
C TRP A 82 -15.32 3.21 -1.20
N MET A 83 -14.37 2.42 -1.71
CA MET A 83 -13.67 2.73 -2.96
C MET A 83 -14.60 2.61 -4.17
N GLY A 84 -15.58 1.70 -4.13
CA GLY A 84 -16.59 1.56 -5.17
C GLY A 84 -17.50 2.79 -5.28
N ILE A 85 -17.92 3.37 -4.15
CA ILE A 85 -18.78 4.55 -4.14
C ILE A 85 -17.97 5.82 -4.45
N PHE A 86 -17.00 6.15 -3.59
CA PHE A 86 -16.27 7.42 -3.71
C PHE A 86 -15.23 7.39 -4.84
N GLY A 87 -14.55 6.26 -5.06
CA GLY A 87 -13.60 6.14 -6.18
C GLY A 87 -14.28 6.25 -7.53
N THR A 88 -15.40 5.55 -7.74
CA THR A 88 -16.14 5.62 -9.02
C THR A 88 -16.71 7.01 -9.26
N GLU A 89 -17.28 7.64 -8.24
CA GLU A 89 -17.83 8.99 -8.37
C GLU A 89 -16.73 10.03 -8.66
N GLY A 90 -15.55 9.89 -8.06
CA GLY A 90 -14.40 10.74 -8.37
C GLY A 90 -13.94 10.57 -9.82
N ILE A 91 -13.88 9.33 -10.31
CA ILE A 91 -13.57 9.04 -11.72
C ILE A 91 -14.63 9.62 -12.66
N ARG A 92 -15.92 9.49 -12.32
CA ARG A 92 -17.03 10.07 -13.10
C ARG A 92 -16.88 11.59 -13.20
N MET A 93 -16.64 12.25 -12.08
CA MET A 93 -16.45 13.70 -12.00
C MET A 93 -15.23 14.16 -12.81
N GLN A 94 -14.08 13.48 -12.66
CA GLN A 94 -12.89 13.80 -13.42
C GLN A 94 -13.10 13.66 -14.93
N ARG A 95 -13.83 12.63 -15.38
CA ARG A 95 -14.16 12.44 -16.79
C ARG A 95 -15.06 13.55 -17.33
N LEU A 96 -16.02 14.02 -16.54
CA LEU A 96 -16.88 15.16 -16.92
C LEU A 96 -16.08 16.47 -16.97
N ALA A 97 -15.19 16.69 -16.01
CA ALA A 97 -14.32 17.86 -15.98
C ALA A 97 -13.36 17.89 -17.18
N ASP A 98 -12.76 16.74 -17.54
CA ASP A 98 -11.93 16.56 -18.73
C ASP A 98 -12.75 16.82 -20.01
N ALA A 99 -13.95 16.24 -20.12
CA ALA A 99 -14.82 16.39 -21.29
C ALA A 99 -15.29 17.84 -21.50
N GLY A 100 -15.41 18.59 -20.41
CA GLY A 100 -15.76 20.01 -20.43
C GLY A 100 -14.56 20.95 -20.39
N ASN A 101 -13.34 20.52 -20.76
CA ASN A 101 -12.11 21.33 -20.74
C ASN A 101 -11.81 22.09 -19.43
N LEU A 102 -12.46 21.75 -18.32
CA LEU A 102 -12.35 22.48 -17.06
C LEU A 102 -10.93 22.38 -16.50
N CYS A 103 -10.33 21.21 -16.61
CA CYS A 103 -8.97 20.95 -16.16
C CYS A 103 -7.92 21.79 -16.90
N THR A 104 -8.05 21.92 -18.23
CA THR A 104 -7.16 22.72 -19.06
C THR A 104 -7.33 24.20 -18.76
N SER A 105 -8.57 24.67 -18.63
CA SER A 105 -8.88 26.05 -18.29
C SER A 105 -8.37 26.43 -16.89
N ALA A 106 -8.48 25.53 -15.91
CA ALA A 106 -7.91 25.74 -14.58
C ALA A 106 -6.38 25.81 -14.60
N ALA A 107 -5.72 24.91 -15.35
CA ALA A 107 -4.27 24.93 -15.52
C ALA A 107 -3.77 26.24 -16.15
N ASN A 108 -4.48 26.77 -17.15
CA ASN A 108 -4.10 28.01 -17.83
C ASN A 108 -4.39 29.27 -17.01
N SER A 109 -5.41 29.23 -16.15
CA SER A 109 -5.82 30.38 -15.33
C SER A 109 -5.09 30.46 -13.97
N GLY A 110 -4.30 29.44 -13.62
CA GLY A 110 -3.62 29.37 -12.31
C GLY A 110 -4.58 29.41 -11.12
N GLY A 111 -5.87 29.16 -11.36
CA GLY A 111 -6.96 29.24 -10.40
C GLY A 111 -7.46 27.86 -9.96
N SER A 112 -8.33 27.87 -8.95
CA SER A 112 -8.96 26.65 -8.44
C SER A 112 -10.04 26.12 -9.40
N SER A 113 -10.08 24.80 -9.59
CA SER A 113 -10.70 24.15 -10.77
C SER A 113 -12.21 23.88 -10.66
N TYR A 114 -13.05 24.91 -10.48
CA TYR A 114 -14.51 24.76 -10.27
C TYR A 114 -15.36 25.21 -11.47
N ALA A 115 -16.36 24.43 -11.87
CA ALA A 115 -17.30 24.86 -12.91
C ALA A 115 -18.21 26.02 -12.45
N ALA A 116 -18.64 26.02 -11.19
CA ALA A 116 -19.59 26.99 -10.63
C ALA A 116 -19.10 28.45 -10.60
N THR A 117 -17.79 28.69 -10.66
CA THR A 117 -17.23 30.05 -10.62
C THR A 117 -17.42 30.81 -11.93
N TYR A 118 -17.68 30.10 -13.02
CA TYR A 118 -17.80 30.69 -14.34
C TYR A 118 -19.28 30.89 -14.69
N THR A 119 -19.61 32.08 -15.17
CA THR A 119 -20.91 32.35 -15.79
C THR A 119 -21.09 31.53 -17.06
N THR A 120 -22.32 31.28 -17.48
CA THR A 120 -22.59 30.51 -18.72
C THR A 120 -21.87 31.10 -19.94
N ALA A 121 -21.80 32.44 -20.04
CA ALA A 121 -21.08 33.12 -21.11
C ALA A 121 -19.56 32.91 -21.03
N GLU A 122 -18.96 32.94 -19.83
CA GLU A 122 -17.54 32.64 -19.64
C GLU A 122 -17.24 31.16 -19.92
N LYS A 123 -18.16 30.26 -19.55
CA LYS A 123 -18.04 28.83 -19.88
C LYS A 123 -18.02 28.61 -21.39
N GLU A 124 -18.90 29.28 -22.13
CA GLU A 124 -18.91 29.23 -23.59
C GLU A 124 -17.62 29.81 -24.20
N LEU A 125 -17.17 30.98 -23.74
CA LEU A 125 -15.95 31.65 -24.21
C LEU A 125 -14.68 30.82 -23.97
N LEU A 126 -14.60 30.13 -22.84
CA LEU A 126 -13.45 29.30 -22.46
C LEU A 126 -13.57 27.85 -22.97
N GLY A 127 -14.62 27.53 -23.75
CA GLY A 127 -14.89 26.17 -24.22
C GLY A 127 -15.12 25.17 -23.08
N MET A 128 -15.60 25.63 -21.93
CA MET A 128 -15.85 24.84 -20.74
C MET A 128 -17.25 24.21 -20.74
N GLY A 129 -17.35 23.05 -21.37
CA GLY A 129 -18.60 22.32 -21.57
C GLY A 129 -18.38 21.24 -22.61
N TRP A 130 -19.25 20.25 -22.66
CA TRP A 130 -19.12 19.20 -23.66
C TRP A 130 -19.52 19.77 -25.02
N ASN A 131 -18.60 19.75 -25.98
CA ASN A 131 -18.83 20.18 -27.36
C ASN A 131 -18.34 19.08 -28.32
N PRO A 132 -19.14 18.02 -28.56
CA PRO A 132 -18.82 17.00 -29.55
C PRO A 132 -19.26 17.46 -30.95
N GLU A 133 -18.83 16.73 -31.97
CA GLU A 133 -19.63 16.62 -33.19
C GLU A 133 -20.99 16.01 -32.82
N CYS A 134 -22.06 16.75 -33.10
CA CYS A 134 -23.39 16.56 -32.58
C CYS A 134 -23.89 15.10 -32.59
N VAL A 135 -23.94 14.47 -31.40
CA VAL A 135 -24.72 13.25 -31.15
C VAL A 135 -25.38 13.42 -29.79
N LEU A 136 -26.68 13.70 -29.77
CA LEU A 136 -27.45 13.75 -28.53
C LEU A 136 -28.18 12.42 -28.31
N ASP A 137 -27.95 11.81 -27.15
CA ASP A 137 -28.76 10.70 -26.66
C ASP A 137 -30.07 11.26 -26.08
N PRO A 138 -31.25 10.87 -26.60
CA PRO A 138 -32.55 11.39 -26.15
C PRO A 138 -32.90 11.03 -24.70
N VAL A 139 -32.15 10.13 -24.04
CA VAL A 139 -32.47 9.67 -22.68
C VAL A 139 -31.89 10.57 -21.58
N TYR A 140 -30.87 11.40 -21.85
CA TYR A 140 -30.04 11.95 -20.76
C TYR A 140 -30.21 13.44 -20.38
N HIS A 141 -30.96 14.28 -21.11
CA HIS A 141 -31.00 15.74 -20.81
C HIS A 141 -32.29 16.51 -21.19
N ASP A 142 -33.49 15.98 -20.94
CA ASP A 142 -34.77 16.72 -21.08
C ASP A 142 -34.97 17.46 -22.44
N GLY A 143 -34.40 16.95 -23.53
CA GLY A 143 -34.75 17.35 -24.90
C GLY A 143 -34.18 18.67 -25.41
N TYR A 144 -33.16 19.26 -24.78
CA TYR A 144 -32.52 20.46 -25.35
C TYR A 144 -31.38 20.10 -26.31
N GLY A 145 -31.74 19.93 -27.58
CA GLY A 145 -30.82 20.09 -28.71
C GLY A 145 -31.42 19.61 -30.03
N GLN A 146 -31.63 20.56 -30.95
CA GLN A 146 -32.02 20.32 -32.34
C GLN A 146 -30.85 20.78 -33.22
N CYS A 147 -30.34 19.95 -34.12
CA CYS A 147 -29.11 20.26 -34.87
C CYS A 147 -29.30 20.76 -36.31
N LYS A 148 -30.48 20.63 -36.93
CA LYS A 148 -30.81 21.25 -38.23
C LYS A 148 -32.31 21.09 -38.57
N GLU A 149 -32.95 22.12 -39.12
CA GLU A 149 -34.22 22.01 -39.87
C GLU A 149 -33.98 22.43 -41.31
N GLU A 150 -34.39 21.59 -42.27
CA GLU A 150 -34.32 21.88 -43.71
C GLU A 150 -35.74 22.12 -44.23
N ALA A 151 -35.90 23.15 -45.08
CA ALA A 151 -37.17 23.49 -45.70
C ALA A 151 -37.09 23.26 -47.20
N TRP A 152 -38.09 22.56 -47.74
CA TRP A 152 -38.17 22.22 -49.15
C TRP A 152 -39.43 22.84 -49.71
N THR A 153 -39.28 23.81 -50.61
CA THR A 153 -40.42 24.36 -51.35
C THR A 153 -40.61 23.54 -52.61
N HIS A 154 -41.75 22.86 -52.72
CA HIS A 154 -42.13 22.13 -53.92
C HIS A 154 -43.52 22.58 -54.39
N LYS A 155 -43.78 22.40 -55.68
CA LYS A 155 -45.05 22.76 -56.29
C LYS A 155 -45.97 21.54 -56.30
N THR A 156 -47.07 21.61 -55.57
CA THR A 156 -48.04 20.52 -55.40
C THR A 156 -49.35 20.90 -56.08
N PRO A 157 -50.02 19.98 -56.83
CA PRO A 157 -51.31 20.26 -57.43
C PRO A 157 -52.40 20.38 -56.36
N VAL A 158 -53.07 21.54 -56.28
CA VAL A 158 -54.26 21.77 -55.45
C VAL A 158 -55.41 22.16 -56.37
N GLY A 159 -56.24 21.18 -56.74
CA GLY A 159 -57.27 21.35 -57.77
C GLY A 159 -56.66 21.51 -59.17
N ASP A 160 -57.14 22.50 -59.94
CA ASP A 160 -56.62 22.81 -61.30
C ASP A 160 -55.41 23.77 -61.29
N SER A 161 -54.93 24.18 -60.11
CA SER A 161 -53.83 25.14 -59.94
C SER A 161 -52.64 24.52 -59.22
N CYS A 162 -51.44 24.90 -59.66
CA CYS A 162 -50.18 24.49 -59.04
C CYS A 162 -49.80 25.50 -57.95
N VAL A 163 -49.64 25.04 -56.70
CA VAL A 163 -49.35 25.91 -55.54
C VAL A 163 -48.03 25.50 -54.90
N GLU A 164 -47.20 26.47 -54.56
CA GLU A 164 -45.96 26.23 -53.81
C GLU A 164 -46.30 25.88 -52.35
N THR A 165 -45.83 24.71 -51.92
CA THR A 165 -45.98 24.20 -50.57
C THR A 165 -44.58 23.98 -49.99
N THR A 166 -44.36 24.50 -48.78
CA THR A 166 -43.10 24.31 -48.05
C THR A 166 -43.28 23.23 -46.99
N GLU A 167 -42.50 22.16 -47.09
CA GLU A 167 -42.42 21.13 -46.05
C GLU A 167 -41.15 21.31 -45.21
N TRP A 168 -41.30 21.09 -43.91
CA TRP A 168 -40.22 21.22 -42.92
C TRP A 168 -39.77 19.83 -42.48
N VAL A 169 -38.47 19.60 -42.47
CA VAL A 169 -37.88 18.31 -42.06
C VAL A 169 -36.79 18.57 -41.03
N THR A 170 -36.97 18.00 -39.83
CA THR A 170 -35.94 17.98 -38.79
C THR A 170 -34.92 16.90 -39.12
N VAL A 171 -33.64 17.27 -39.26
CA VAL A 171 -32.56 16.33 -39.60
C VAL A 171 -31.88 15.88 -38.30
N PRO A 172 -31.80 14.55 -38.02
CA PRO A 172 -31.07 14.04 -36.87
C PRO A 172 -29.55 14.25 -37.06
N CYS A 173 -28.85 14.53 -35.97
CA CYS A 173 -27.42 14.86 -35.99
C CYS A 173 -26.55 13.59 -36.21
N GLY A 174 -25.55 13.63 -37.12
CA GLY A 174 -24.58 12.54 -37.32
C GLY A 174 -23.81 12.56 -38.65
N PRO A 175 -22.75 11.75 -38.81
CA PRO A 175 -21.84 11.77 -39.97
C PRO A 175 -22.45 11.22 -41.27
N THR A 176 -23.62 10.59 -41.22
CA THR A 176 -24.41 10.17 -42.39
C THR A 176 -25.54 11.16 -42.72
N ALA A 177 -25.59 12.32 -42.06
CA ALA A 177 -26.58 13.37 -42.38
C ALA A 177 -26.32 14.04 -43.73
N HIS A 178 -25.09 13.92 -44.25
CA HIS A 178 -24.79 14.19 -45.65
C HIS A 178 -24.76 12.89 -46.43
N GLU A 179 -25.94 12.40 -46.81
CA GLU A 179 -26.17 11.67 -48.04
C GLU A 179 -27.65 11.28 -48.07
N THR A 180 -28.43 12.12 -48.75
CA THR A 180 -29.63 11.75 -49.51
C THR A 180 -30.43 10.59 -48.93
N ASP A 181 -31.48 10.85 -48.17
CA ASP A 181 -32.58 9.87 -48.12
C ASP A 181 -33.26 9.90 -49.51
N PRO A 182 -32.98 8.93 -50.41
CA PRO A 182 -33.44 8.98 -51.79
C PRO A 182 -34.93 8.61 -51.87
N THR A 183 -35.50 8.15 -50.75
CA THR A 183 -36.90 7.67 -50.70
C THR A 183 -37.91 8.80 -50.75
N ARG A 184 -37.50 10.07 -50.54
CA ARG A 184 -38.37 11.25 -50.70
C ARG A 184 -38.23 11.93 -52.05
N TRP A 185 -37.04 11.92 -52.66
CA TRP A 185 -36.87 12.34 -54.06
C TRP A 185 -37.72 11.51 -55.02
N THR A 186 -37.94 10.24 -54.70
CA THR A 186 -38.79 9.35 -55.50
C THR A 186 -40.28 9.66 -55.38
N LEU A 187 -40.75 10.24 -54.27
CA LEU A 187 -42.14 10.71 -54.13
C LEU A 187 -42.39 12.02 -54.91
N ALA A 188 -41.40 12.91 -54.98
CA ALA A 188 -41.50 14.16 -55.77
C ALA A 188 -41.46 13.93 -57.29
N VAL A 189 -40.98 12.76 -57.74
CA VAL A 189 -40.86 12.44 -59.18
C VAL A 189 -42.11 11.73 -59.72
N ASP A 190 -42.96 11.11 -58.91
CA ASP A 190 -44.12 10.36 -59.43
C ASP A 190 -45.25 11.29 -59.95
N ASP A 191 -45.31 12.54 -59.46
CA ASP A 191 -46.21 13.59 -59.97
C ASP A 191 -45.74 14.20 -61.32
N SER A 192 -44.57 13.82 -61.82
CA SER A 192 -43.97 14.42 -63.02
C SER A 192 -44.56 13.92 -64.34
N ILE A 193 -45.49 12.95 -64.33
CA ILE A 193 -45.92 12.26 -65.54
C ILE A 193 -47.28 12.76 -66.08
N SER A 194 -48.15 13.35 -65.24
CA SER A 194 -49.38 14.02 -65.72
C SER A 194 -50.10 14.84 -64.64
N GLY A 195 -50.32 16.14 -64.90
CA GLY A 195 -51.09 17.04 -64.02
C GLY A 195 -50.79 18.53 -64.29
N PRO A 196 -51.48 19.48 -63.61
CA PRO A 196 -51.30 20.93 -63.81
C PRO A 196 -49.91 21.47 -63.42
N CYS A 197 -49.05 20.66 -62.80
CA CYS A 197 -47.66 20.99 -62.43
C CYS A 197 -46.61 20.34 -63.35
N ALA A 198 -47.02 19.70 -64.46
CA ALA A 198 -46.11 18.97 -65.34
C ALA A 198 -45.03 19.88 -65.96
N GLY A 199 -43.75 19.50 -65.79
CA GLY A 199 -42.60 20.20 -66.35
C GLY A 199 -42.11 21.44 -65.58
N GLN A 200 -42.62 21.70 -64.36
CA GLN A 200 -42.28 22.88 -63.56
C GLN A 200 -41.63 22.56 -62.19
N LEU A 201 -40.79 21.52 -62.13
CA LEU A 201 -40.05 21.20 -60.91
C LEU A 201 -38.73 22.00 -60.86
N ASP A 202 -38.74 23.15 -60.20
CA ASP A 202 -37.52 23.76 -59.64
C ASP A 202 -37.48 23.42 -58.15
N SER A 203 -36.61 22.49 -57.76
CA SER A 203 -36.30 22.22 -56.36
C SER A 203 -35.15 23.14 -55.93
N GLU A 204 -35.47 24.34 -55.49
CA GLU A 204 -34.46 25.19 -54.85
C GLU A 204 -34.28 24.71 -53.40
N ASN A 205 -33.13 24.10 -53.14
CA ASN A 205 -32.70 23.75 -51.79
C ASN A 205 -32.27 25.03 -51.07
N TYR A 206 -33.07 25.49 -50.12
CA TYR A 206 -32.72 26.64 -49.29
C TYR A 206 -32.14 26.16 -47.96
N ASP A 207 -30.81 26.19 -47.86
CA ASP A 207 -30.10 25.98 -46.60
C ASP A 207 -30.23 27.28 -45.77
N LEU A 208 -31.32 27.40 -45.01
CA LEU A 208 -31.68 28.66 -44.33
C LEU A 208 -30.73 29.05 -43.17
N TYR A 209 -29.80 28.17 -42.76
CA TYR A 209 -28.88 28.41 -41.65
C TYR A 209 -27.49 27.81 -41.89
N SER A 210 -26.61 28.52 -42.62
CA SER A 210 -25.22 28.08 -42.89
C SER A 210 -24.25 28.22 -41.70
N ASN A 211 -24.71 28.77 -40.57
CA ASN A 211 -23.95 28.91 -39.34
C ASN A 211 -24.73 28.25 -38.20
N GLN A 212 -24.64 26.93 -38.09
CA GLN A 212 -25.24 26.19 -36.97
C GLN A 212 -24.40 26.41 -35.68
N PRO A 213 -25.04 26.64 -34.52
CA PRO A 213 -24.34 26.84 -33.25
C PRO A 213 -23.68 25.55 -32.78
N ASN A 214 -22.52 25.71 -32.12
CA ASN A 214 -21.91 24.64 -31.33
C ASN A 214 -22.97 24.08 -30.35
N CYS A 215 -23.17 22.76 -30.33
CA CYS A 215 -24.02 22.12 -29.32
C CYS A 215 -23.32 22.19 -27.96
N PHE A 216 -23.41 23.35 -27.32
CA PHE A 216 -22.82 23.62 -26.03
C PHE A 216 -23.78 23.20 -24.92
N VAL A 217 -23.48 22.09 -24.25
CA VAL A 217 -24.11 21.75 -22.97
C VAL A 217 -23.24 22.32 -21.85
N PRO A 218 -23.72 23.31 -21.08
CA PRO A 218 -22.92 23.89 -20.02
C PRO A 218 -22.55 22.81 -19.01
N LEU A 219 -21.27 22.76 -18.63
CA LEU A 219 -20.82 21.84 -17.59
C LEU A 219 -21.61 22.11 -16.31
N GLN A 220 -22.08 21.03 -15.67
CA GLN A 220 -22.81 21.10 -14.40
C GLN A 220 -21.98 21.88 -13.36
N ASP A 221 -22.62 22.79 -12.64
CA ASP A 221 -21.97 23.63 -11.62
C ASP A 221 -21.31 22.81 -10.50
N SER A 222 -21.70 21.55 -10.34
CA SER A 222 -21.16 20.60 -9.37
C SER A 222 -19.87 19.89 -9.80
N VAL A 223 -19.36 20.11 -11.00
CA VAL A 223 -18.18 19.40 -11.51
C VAL A 223 -16.89 20.16 -11.16
N VAL A 224 -15.91 19.42 -10.65
CA VAL A 224 -14.58 19.92 -10.26
C VAL A 224 -13.51 19.06 -10.94
N CYS A 225 -12.43 19.67 -11.40
CA CYS A 225 -11.26 18.92 -11.84
C CYS A 225 -10.46 18.45 -10.61
N LEU A 226 -10.45 17.15 -10.32
CA LEU A 226 -9.93 16.61 -9.05
C LEU A 226 -8.41 16.45 -9.02
N TYR A 227 -7.75 16.10 -10.14
CA TYR A 227 -6.29 15.85 -10.12
C TYR A 227 -5.46 17.13 -9.84
N ASN A 228 -6.03 18.29 -10.13
CA ASN A 228 -5.37 19.59 -9.93
C ASN A 228 -5.68 20.21 -8.55
N GLN A 229 -6.38 19.46 -7.68
CA GLN A 229 -6.73 19.90 -6.32
C GLN A 229 -5.75 19.36 -5.29
N GLY A 230 -5.68 20.03 -4.14
CA GLY A 230 -4.99 19.51 -2.98
C GLY A 230 -5.59 18.18 -2.53
N THR A 231 -4.74 17.25 -2.08
CA THR A 231 -5.17 15.92 -1.62
C THR A 231 -6.23 15.97 -0.51
N THR A 232 -6.21 17.01 0.33
CA THR A 232 -7.18 17.23 1.42
C THR A 232 -8.53 17.73 0.94
N ASP A 233 -8.56 18.41 -0.21
CA ASP A 233 -9.74 19.14 -0.69
C ASP A 233 -10.60 18.25 -1.59
N MET A 234 -9.97 17.28 -2.26
CA MET A 234 -10.60 16.37 -3.23
C MET A 234 -11.87 15.68 -2.72
N PHE A 235 -11.89 15.24 -1.45
CA PHE A 235 -13.07 14.59 -0.86
C PHE A 235 -14.23 15.56 -0.61
N PHE A 236 -13.93 16.77 -0.14
CA PHE A 236 -14.95 17.79 0.10
C PHE A 236 -15.46 18.40 -1.20
N ASP A 237 -14.58 18.60 -2.18
CA ASP A 237 -14.97 18.97 -3.54
C ASP A 237 -15.89 17.91 -4.15
N GLN A 238 -15.58 16.63 -3.94
CA GLN A 238 -16.43 15.54 -4.38
C GLN A 238 -17.80 15.57 -3.71
N ILE A 239 -17.86 15.76 -2.39
CA ILE A 239 -19.14 15.87 -1.66
C ILE A 239 -19.92 17.11 -2.10
N SER A 240 -19.23 18.20 -2.41
CA SER A 240 -19.85 19.46 -2.83
C SER A 240 -20.61 19.34 -4.16
N SER A 241 -20.30 18.30 -4.94
CA SER A 241 -20.97 18.03 -6.21
C SER A 241 -22.41 17.53 -6.07
N TYR A 242 -22.80 17.03 -4.90
CA TYR A 242 -24.16 16.55 -4.69
C TYR A 242 -25.12 17.74 -4.49
N GLY A 243 -26.09 17.91 -5.39
CA GLY A 243 -27.09 18.99 -5.29
C GLY A 243 -28.18 18.70 -4.25
N PRO A 244 -29.02 19.69 -3.87
CA PRO A 244 -28.82 21.15 -3.88
C PRO A 244 -27.80 21.63 -2.82
N ARG A 245 -27.32 22.88 -2.87
CA ARG A 245 -26.25 23.41 -2.00
C ARG A 245 -26.41 23.08 -0.51
N GLY A 246 -27.62 23.18 0.03
CA GLY A 246 -27.89 22.84 1.43
C GLY A 246 -27.63 21.38 1.80
N PHE A 247 -27.78 20.45 0.86
CA PHE A 247 -27.44 19.04 1.06
C PHE A 247 -25.93 18.80 1.02
N SER A 248 -25.22 19.42 0.07
CA SER A 248 -23.75 19.43 0.01
C SER A 248 -23.12 19.97 1.31
N ASP A 249 -23.63 21.11 1.80
CA ASP A 249 -23.13 21.74 3.02
C ASP A 249 -23.36 20.84 4.24
N PHE A 250 -24.56 20.25 4.32
CA PHE A 250 -24.88 19.27 5.36
C PHE A 250 -23.94 18.06 5.31
N MET A 251 -23.71 17.47 4.14
CA MET A 251 -22.81 16.32 3.97
C MET A 251 -21.36 16.68 4.31
N SER A 252 -20.90 17.88 3.97
CA SER A 252 -19.55 18.37 4.31
C SER A 252 -19.38 18.58 5.81
N VAL A 253 -20.37 19.17 6.47
CA VAL A 253 -20.39 19.30 7.94
C VAL A 253 -20.45 17.94 8.61
N LEU A 254 -21.28 17.03 8.10
CA LEU A 254 -21.36 15.66 8.60
C LEU A 254 -20.02 14.95 8.45
N ALA A 255 -19.35 15.08 7.30
CA ALA A 255 -18.02 14.54 7.07
C ALA A 255 -16.99 15.07 8.08
N LEU A 256 -16.99 16.39 8.36
CA LEU A 256 -16.11 16.98 9.39
C LEU A 256 -16.40 16.42 10.79
N VAL A 257 -17.67 16.26 11.15
CA VAL A 257 -18.06 15.65 12.43
C VAL A 257 -17.63 14.18 12.49
N CYS A 258 -17.80 13.42 11.41
CA CYS A 258 -17.33 12.04 11.32
C CYS A 258 -15.81 11.95 11.43
N LEU A 259 -15.06 12.84 10.77
CA LEU A 259 -13.59 12.91 10.88
C LEU A 259 -13.15 13.26 12.30
N PHE A 260 -13.85 14.17 12.97
CA PHE A 260 -13.60 14.49 14.38
C PHE A 260 -13.79 13.26 15.27
N PHE A 261 -14.92 12.56 15.14
CA PHE A 261 -15.15 11.34 15.92
C PHE A 261 -14.17 10.23 15.56
N TYR A 262 -13.82 10.06 14.29
CA TYR A 262 -12.81 9.11 13.85
C TYR A 262 -11.45 9.40 14.51
N PHE A 263 -11.03 10.66 14.52
CA PHE A 263 -9.79 11.08 15.17
C PHE A 263 -9.80 10.80 16.68
N VAL A 264 -10.87 11.21 17.38
CA VAL A 264 -11.00 11.02 18.83
C VAL A 264 -11.04 9.53 19.21
N THR A 265 -11.86 8.74 18.51
CA THR A 265 -12.00 7.29 18.79
C THR A 265 -10.73 6.52 18.43
N SER A 266 -10.04 6.90 17.35
CA SER A 266 -8.76 6.30 16.98
C SER A 266 -7.66 6.64 17.99
N SER A 267 -7.62 7.87 18.53
CA SER A 267 -6.60 8.25 19.52
C SER A 267 -6.87 7.62 20.90
N ASP A 268 -8.13 7.50 21.33
CA ASP A 268 -8.47 6.83 22.58
C ASP A 268 -8.09 5.34 22.55
N SER A 269 -8.44 4.65 21.46
CA SER A 269 -8.03 3.25 21.27
C SER A 269 -6.51 3.10 21.12
N GLY A 270 -5.85 3.97 20.34
CA GLY A 270 -4.40 4.01 20.13
C GLY A 270 -3.62 4.11 21.44
N SER A 271 -3.88 5.18 22.19
CA SER A 271 -3.22 5.45 23.47
C SER A 271 -3.47 4.34 24.50
N MET A 272 -4.66 3.72 24.52
CA MET A 272 -4.95 2.58 25.39
C MET A 272 -4.03 1.37 25.13
N ILE A 273 -3.72 1.05 23.89
CA ILE A 273 -2.85 -0.09 23.55
C ILE A 273 -1.38 0.23 23.84
N VAL A 274 -0.93 1.43 23.48
CA VAL A 274 0.44 1.90 23.80
C VAL A 274 0.68 1.85 25.31
N ASP A 275 -0.32 2.25 26.09
CA ASP A 275 -0.28 2.21 27.54
C ASP A 275 -0.17 0.78 28.08
N MET A 276 -0.94 -0.17 27.54
CA MET A 276 -0.85 -1.59 27.93
C MET A 276 0.52 -2.18 27.63
N ILE A 277 1.08 -1.89 26.45
CA ILE A 277 2.41 -2.40 26.07
C ILE A 277 3.48 -1.84 27.02
N SER A 278 3.37 -0.55 27.36
CA SER A 278 4.29 0.13 28.28
C SER A 278 4.15 -0.34 29.73
N ALA A 279 2.97 -0.86 30.10
CA ALA A 279 2.67 -1.40 31.42
C ALA A 279 2.81 -2.94 31.48
N ASN A 280 3.75 -3.56 30.75
CA ASN A 280 3.97 -5.02 30.76
C ASN A 280 2.69 -5.85 30.49
N GLY A 281 1.73 -5.33 29.73
CA GLY A 281 0.48 -6.00 29.39
C GLY A 281 -0.62 -5.92 30.46
N PHE A 282 -0.51 -5.03 31.45
CA PHE A 282 -1.62 -4.79 32.39
C PHE A 282 -2.88 -4.36 31.63
N ALA A 283 -4.00 -5.06 31.87
CA ALA A 283 -5.24 -4.85 31.13
C ALA A 283 -5.89 -3.48 31.38
N GLU A 284 -5.64 -2.90 32.55
CA GLU A 284 -6.09 -1.57 32.97
C GLU A 284 -4.90 -0.77 33.53
N PRO A 285 -4.11 -0.13 32.65
CA PRO A 285 -2.99 0.70 33.06
C PRO A 285 -3.44 2.03 33.70
N PRO A 286 -2.56 2.72 34.45
CA PRO A 286 -2.91 3.92 35.19
C PRO A 286 -3.21 5.12 34.27
N LEU A 287 -4.30 5.84 34.55
CA LEU A 287 -4.81 6.97 33.77
C LEU A 287 -3.76 8.04 33.37
N PRO A 288 -2.81 8.45 34.23
CA PRO A 288 -1.80 9.44 33.85
C PRO A 288 -0.88 8.97 32.73
N GLN A 289 -0.57 7.67 32.67
CA GLN A 289 0.28 7.09 31.63
C GLN A 289 -0.44 7.11 30.27
N ARG A 290 -1.74 6.79 30.26
CA ARG A 290 -2.58 6.93 29.06
C ARG A 290 -2.63 8.38 28.55
N ILE A 291 -2.83 9.35 29.45
CA ILE A 291 -2.88 10.77 29.08
C ILE A 291 -1.54 11.22 28.50
N LEU A 292 -0.42 10.77 29.08
CA LEU A 292 0.91 11.04 28.55
C LEU A 292 1.07 10.54 27.11
N TRP A 293 0.69 9.28 26.84
CA TRP A 293 0.80 8.70 25.50
C TRP A 293 -0.11 9.38 24.48
N SER A 294 -1.37 9.68 24.85
CA SER A 294 -2.29 10.45 24.01
C SER A 294 -1.75 11.85 23.67
N ALA A 295 -1.17 12.54 24.65
CA ALA A 295 -0.56 13.85 24.42
C ALA A 295 0.70 13.76 23.53
N MET A 296 1.53 12.73 23.71
CA MET A 296 2.71 12.50 22.88
C MET A 296 2.35 12.18 21.42
N GLU A 297 1.31 11.39 21.18
CA GLU A 297 0.78 11.12 19.83
C GLU A 297 0.34 12.42 19.14
N GLY A 298 -0.42 13.27 19.84
CA GLY A 298 -0.85 14.58 19.34
C GLY A 298 0.31 15.52 19.04
N LEU A 299 1.31 15.58 19.94
CA LEU A 299 2.53 16.38 19.72
C LEU A 299 3.35 15.87 18.54
N CYS A 300 3.43 14.55 18.35
CA CYS A 300 4.11 13.95 17.21
C CYS A 300 3.41 14.32 15.90
N ALA A 301 2.07 14.21 15.85
CA ALA A 301 1.28 14.61 14.69
C ALA A 301 1.48 16.09 14.35
N ILE A 302 1.40 16.99 15.35
CA ILE A 302 1.66 18.43 15.16
C ILE A 302 3.08 18.66 14.63
N SER A 303 4.08 17.96 15.18
CA SER A 303 5.48 18.10 14.77
C SER A 303 5.70 17.68 13.32
N LEU A 304 5.08 16.58 12.87
CA LEU A 304 5.14 16.10 11.49
C LEU A 304 4.41 17.02 10.51
N LEU A 305 3.28 17.61 10.92
CA LEU A 305 2.58 18.59 10.10
C LEU A 305 3.40 19.89 9.95
N LEU A 306 4.03 20.35 11.03
CA LEU A 306 4.87 21.55 11.03
C LEU A 306 6.20 21.37 10.27
N SER A 307 6.79 20.17 10.30
CA SER A 307 8.04 19.90 9.56
C SER A 307 7.86 20.04 8.05
N GLY A 308 6.65 19.76 7.54
CA GLY A 308 6.29 19.91 6.14
C GLY A 308 6.04 21.35 5.67
N ARG A 309 5.90 22.31 6.57
CA ARG A 309 5.46 23.70 6.25
C ARG A 309 6.47 24.50 5.42
N ASN A 310 7.76 24.14 5.50
CA ASN A 310 8.83 24.87 4.83
C ASN A 310 9.20 24.28 3.44
N LEU A 311 8.51 23.24 2.98
CA LEU A 311 8.69 22.74 1.63
C LEU A 311 7.88 23.61 0.64
N PRO A 312 8.41 23.87 -0.57
CA PRO A 312 7.74 24.70 -1.58
C PRO A 312 6.47 24.07 -2.17
N ASP A 313 6.24 22.77 -1.96
CA ASP A 313 5.07 22.03 -2.43
C ASP A 313 3.99 21.98 -1.33
N SER A 314 2.71 22.14 -1.70
CA SER A 314 1.55 21.94 -0.81
C SER A 314 1.50 20.55 -0.15
N ASP A 315 2.23 19.57 -0.68
CA ASP A 315 2.31 18.20 -0.18
C ASP A 315 3.49 17.94 0.79
N GLY A 316 4.20 18.97 1.22
CA GLY A 316 5.35 18.85 2.12
C GLY A 316 5.06 18.06 3.40
N SER A 317 3.90 18.30 4.02
CA SER A 317 3.48 17.59 5.24
C SER A 317 3.13 16.12 4.97
N LEU A 318 2.56 15.80 3.81
CA LEU A 318 2.27 14.42 3.42
C LEU A 318 3.56 13.62 3.22
N LYS A 319 4.57 14.20 2.55
CA LYS A 319 5.89 13.55 2.36
C LYS A 319 6.57 13.22 3.69
N ALA A 320 6.47 14.11 4.68
CA ALA A 320 7.02 13.89 6.02
C ALA A 320 6.30 12.72 6.74
N LEU A 321 4.96 12.67 6.67
CA LEU A 321 4.15 11.58 7.23
C LEU A 321 4.45 10.22 6.56
N GLN A 322 4.61 10.20 5.23
CA GLN A 322 4.95 8.99 4.48
C GLN A 322 6.32 8.44 4.89
N SER A 323 7.31 9.33 5.00
CA SER A 323 8.67 8.97 5.38
C SER A 323 8.74 8.40 6.80
N ALA A 324 8.05 9.04 7.76
CA ALA A 324 7.99 8.56 9.14
C ALA A 324 7.34 7.16 9.24
N SER A 325 6.30 6.90 8.44
CA SER A 325 5.63 5.59 8.38
C SER A 325 6.54 4.50 7.81
N LEU A 326 7.31 4.81 6.76
CA LEU A 326 8.28 3.88 6.18
C LEU A 326 9.41 3.52 7.15
N ILE A 327 9.98 4.53 7.82
CA ILE A 327 11.09 4.34 8.77
C ILE A 327 10.63 3.49 9.98
N SER A 328 9.40 3.70 10.46
CA SER A 328 8.84 2.93 11.58
C SER A 328 8.38 1.52 11.18
N GLY A 329 7.89 1.32 9.95
CA GLY A 329 7.44 0.02 9.45
C GLY A 329 8.57 -0.99 9.20
N LEU A 330 9.74 -0.54 8.74
CA LEU A 330 10.86 -1.42 8.41
C LEU A 330 11.31 -2.32 9.59
N PRO A 331 11.66 -1.81 10.79
CA PRO A 331 12.07 -2.66 11.90
C PRO A 331 10.95 -3.62 12.34
N TYR A 332 9.70 -3.16 12.27
CA TYR A 332 8.55 -3.97 12.68
C TYR A 332 8.23 -5.10 11.69
N THR A 333 8.61 -4.96 10.41
CA THR A 333 8.57 -6.06 9.43
C THR A 333 9.30 -7.30 9.94
N PHE A 334 10.49 -7.12 10.52
CA PHE A 334 11.26 -8.24 11.07
C PHE A 334 10.58 -8.86 12.29
N ILE A 335 9.99 -8.03 13.15
CA ILE A 335 9.19 -8.49 14.30
C ILE A 335 8.01 -9.34 13.82
N LEU A 336 7.29 -8.92 12.78
CA LEU A 336 6.19 -9.70 12.21
C LEU A 336 6.62 -11.07 11.68
N PHE A 337 7.80 -11.18 11.06
CA PHE A 337 8.33 -12.49 10.64
C PHE A 337 8.55 -13.41 11.85
N TRP A 338 9.09 -12.91 12.96
CA TRP A 338 9.20 -13.71 14.18
C TRP A 338 7.85 -14.04 14.81
N CYS A 339 6.89 -13.12 14.80
CA CYS A 339 5.54 -13.40 15.28
C CYS A 339 4.86 -14.48 14.44
N ALA A 340 5.01 -14.46 13.11
CA ALA A 340 4.48 -15.50 12.23
C ALA A 340 5.11 -16.88 12.52
N GLN A 341 6.44 -16.92 12.69
CA GLN A 341 7.14 -18.15 13.06
C GLN A 341 6.71 -18.66 14.45
N SER A 342 6.58 -17.75 15.43
CA SER A 342 6.16 -18.08 16.79
C SER A 342 4.73 -18.62 16.81
N LEU A 343 3.83 -18.02 16.02
CA LEU A 343 2.46 -18.48 15.86
C LEU A 343 2.41 -19.89 15.24
N TYR A 344 3.22 -20.16 14.22
CA TYR A 344 3.32 -21.48 13.61
C TYR A 344 3.76 -22.54 14.63
N LEU A 345 4.82 -22.27 15.40
CA LEU A 345 5.30 -23.17 16.45
C LEU A 345 4.25 -23.40 17.54
N LEU A 346 3.55 -22.35 17.97
CA LEU A 346 2.47 -22.44 18.96
C LEU A 346 1.32 -23.33 18.46
N VAL A 347 0.94 -23.21 17.18
CA VAL A 347 -0.10 -24.05 16.59
C VAL A 347 0.31 -25.52 16.55
N LEU A 348 1.58 -25.81 16.25
CA LEU A 348 2.10 -27.19 16.30
C LEU A 348 2.16 -27.76 17.73
N GLU A 349 2.49 -26.93 18.72
CA GLU A 349 2.44 -27.33 20.13
C GLU A 349 1.02 -27.67 20.59
N GLU A 350 0.03 -26.85 20.21
CA GLU A 350 -1.37 -27.08 20.54
C GLU A 350 -1.98 -28.25 19.73
N ALA A 351 -1.47 -28.52 18.53
CA ALA A 351 -1.82 -29.71 17.75
C ALA A 351 -1.25 -31.02 18.34
N GLY A 352 -0.26 -30.92 19.24
CA GLY A 352 0.43 -32.06 19.84
C GLY A 352 1.58 -32.64 19.00
N ASP A 353 1.94 -31.99 17.88
CA ASP A 353 3.06 -32.39 17.02
C ASP A 353 4.41 -32.10 17.68
N ILE A 354 4.45 -31.09 18.56
CA ILE A 354 5.64 -30.68 19.30
C ILE A 354 5.37 -30.70 20.81
N SER A 355 6.28 -31.30 21.58
CA SER A 355 6.19 -31.33 23.05
C SER A 355 6.46 -29.97 23.69
N LYS A 356 5.67 -29.61 24.72
CA LYS A 356 5.83 -28.38 25.52
C LYS A 356 7.18 -28.34 26.26
N ASP A 357 7.63 -29.47 26.83
CA ASP A 357 8.87 -29.57 27.61
C ASP A 357 10.12 -29.86 26.76
N ARG A 358 10.17 -29.39 25.52
CA ARG A 358 11.32 -29.63 24.65
C ARG A 358 12.53 -28.83 25.14
N LYS A 359 13.72 -29.44 25.08
CA LYS A 359 14.98 -28.78 25.43
C LYS A 359 15.19 -27.56 24.51
N ALA A 360 15.28 -26.39 25.11
CA ALA A 360 15.52 -25.10 24.45
C ALA A 360 16.92 -24.55 24.78
N PHE A 361 17.33 -23.50 24.08
CA PHE A 361 18.43 -22.66 24.55
C PHE A 361 18.06 -22.09 25.93
N ARG A 362 19.03 -22.06 26.84
CA ARG A 362 18.78 -21.68 28.25
C ARG A 362 18.22 -20.26 28.42
N LYS A 363 18.74 -19.33 27.63
CA LYS A 363 18.36 -17.91 27.68
C LYS A 363 17.51 -17.55 26.48
N PHE A 364 16.62 -16.56 26.60
CA PHE A 364 15.92 -16.02 25.45
C PHE A 364 16.87 -15.18 24.59
N ILE A 365 16.65 -15.12 23.27
CA ILE A 365 17.61 -14.53 22.33
C ILE A 365 17.83 -13.02 22.57
N LEU A 366 16.79 -12.29 22.97
CA LEU A 366 16.87 -10.84 23.24
C LEU A 366 17.17 -10.50 24.71
N GLU A 367 17.54 -11.49 25.51
CA GLU A 367 17.77 -11.29 26.95
C GLU A 367 19.21 -10.84 27.22
N PHE A 368 19.36 -9.59 27.69
CA PHE A 368 20.66 -8.99 28.00
C PHE A 368 21.13 -9.41 29.40
N TYR A 369 21.84 -10.53 29.51
CA TYR A 369 22.43 -10.96 30.79
C TYR A 369 23.90 -10.56 30.92
N GLU A 370 24.72 -10.83 29.90
CA GLU A 370 26.15 -10.47 29.88
C GLU A 370 26.42 -9.38 28.84
N PRO A 371 26.42 -8.09 29.23
CA PRO A 371 26.57 -6.99 28.29
C PRO A 371 27.93 -7.02 27.58
N LEU A 372 28.98 -7.56 28.21
CA LEU A 372 30.31 -7.66 27.62
C LEU A 372 30.33 -8.60 26.41
N ASN A 373 29.73 -9.78 26.51
CA ASN A 373 29.66 -10.73 25.38
C ASN A 373 28.86 -10.16 24.22
N PHE A 374 27.80 -9.41 24.52
CA PHE A 374 27.05 -8.72 23.47
C PHE A 374 27.89 -7.62 22.79
N VAL A 375 28.63 -6.81 23.56
CA VAL A 375 29.53 -5.79 23.01
C VAL A 375 30.63 -6.40 22.16
N ILE A 376 31.24 -7.50 22.63
CA ILE A 376 32.25 -8.24 21.85
C ILE A 376 31.62 -8.83 20.59
N ALA A 377 30.39 -9.34 20.65
CA ALA A 377 29.68 -9.79 19.44
C ALA A 377 29.46 -8.66 18.45
N CYS A 378 29.12 -7.44 18.90
CA CYS A 378 28.92 -6.29 18.02
C CYS A 378 30.21 -5.79 17.35
N VAL A 379 31.35 -5.82 18.06
CA VAL A 379 32.62 -5.29 17.54
C VAL A 379 33.44 -6.37 16.83
N ALA A 380 33.49 -7.57 17.41
CA ALA A 380 34.30 -8.70 16.98
C ALA A 380 33.48 -10.01 16.90
N PRO A 381 32.43 -10.08 16.06
CA PRO A 381 31.59 -11.29 15.96
C PRO A 381 32.38 -12.53 15.52
N GLY A 382 33.46 -12.35 14.76
CA GLY A 382 34.34 -13.45 14.36
C GLY A 382 35.08 -14.11 15.53
N TYR A 383 35.35 -13.38 16.62
CA TYR A 383 35.93 -13.96 17.82
C TYR A 383 34.98 -15.00 18.44
N HIS A 384 33.73 -14.62 18.70
CA HIS A 384 32.73 -15.54 19.24
C HIS A 384 32.45 -16.70 18.27
N PHE A 385 32.35 -16.42 16.97
CA PHE A 385 32.19 -17.46 15.95
C PHE A 385 33.33 -18.50 16.03
N GLY A 386 34.58 -18.04 16.09
CA GLY A 386 35.75 -18.92 16.17
C GLY A 386 35.81 -19.72 17.47
N VAL A 387 35.47 -19.11 18.60
CA VAL A 387 35.39 -19.80 19.91
C VAL A 387 34.35 -20.91 19.87
N ILE A 388 33.14 -20.64 19.36
CA ILE A 388 32.07 -21.64 19.24
C ILE A 388 32.53 -22.80 18.35
N VAL A 389 33.10 -22.52 17.17
CA VAL A 389 33.62 -23.54 16.24
C VAL A 389 34.68 -24.41 16.91
N SER A 390 35.61 -23.80 17.66
CA SER A 390 36.69 -24.54 18.33
C SER A 390 36.21 -25.51 19.41
N ARG A 391 35.09 -25.20 20.08
CA ARG A 391 34.52 -26.01 21.17
C ARG A 391 33.54 -27.09 20.67
N ILE A 392 32.79 -26.79 19.61
CA ILE A 392 31.81 -27.72 19.05
C ILE A 392 32.48 -28.75 18.12
N GLY A 393 33.45 -28.34 17.30
CA GLY A 393 34.01 -29.21 16.27
C GLY A 393 32.96 -29.59 15.20
N GLY A 394 33.34 -30.41 14.20
CA GLY A 394 32.41 -30.83 13.14
C GLY A 394 32.09 -29.76 12.08
N TRP A 395 32.69 -28.57 12.19
CA TRP A 395 32.63 -27.52 11.16
C TRP A 395 33.66 -27.80 10.05
N PRO A 396 33.48 -27.33 8.80
CA PRO A 396 34.49 -27.49 7.74
C PRO A 396 35.89 -27.06 8.21
N LEU A 397 36.92 -27.82 7.82
CA LEU A 397 38.32 -27.69 8.27
C LEU A 397 38.61 -28.14 9.72
N SER A 398 37.64 -28.70 10.45
CA SER A 398 37.88 -29.25 11.80
C SER A 398 38.77 -30.51 11.84
N GLY A 399 39.04 -31.15 10.70
CA GLY A 399 39.87 -32.36 10.61
C GLY A 399 41.37 -32.17 10.84
N VAL A 400 41.89 -30.93 10.77
CA VAL A 400 43.32 -30.64 11.00
C VAL A 400 43.58 -30.31 12.47
N SER A 401 42.77 -29.43 13.06
CA SER A 401 42.72 -29.11 14.49
C SER A 401 41.48 -28.25 14.75
N THR A 402 40.73 -28.52 15.82
CA THR A 402 39.53 -27.74 16.17
C THR A 402 39.85 -26.28 16.46
N ILE A 403 41.02 -26.01 17.08
CA ILE A 403 41.48 -24.67 17.38
C ILE A 403 41.87 -23.92 16.09
N ALA A 404 42.60 -24.59 15.19
CA ALA A 404 43.00 -23.99 13.91
C ALA A 404 41.78 -23.65 13.04
N SER A 405 40.78 -24.54 12.99
CA SER A 405 39.50 -24.29 12.32
C SER A 405 38.78 -23.08 12.91
N GLY A 406 38.73 -22.97 14.25
CA GLY A 406 38.13 -21.83 14.93
C GLY A 406 38.81 -20.50 14.57
N VAL A 407 40.14 -20.46 14.49
CA VAL A 407 40.88 -19.25 14.10
C VAL A 407 40.63 -18.88 12.64
N VAL A 408 40.74 -19.84 11.72
CA VAL A 408 40.55 -19.60 10.28
C VAL A 408 39.15 -19.05 9.99
N TRP A 409 38.11 -19.69 10.54
CA TRP A 409 36.74 -19.23 10.36
C TRP A 409 36.45 -17.95 11.14
N GLY A 410 36.99 -17.80 12.35
CA GLY A 410 36.82 -16.57 13.12
C GLY A 410 37.39 -15.35 12.41
N VAL A 411 38.59 -15.46 11.81
CA VAL A 411 39.20 -14.39 11.00
C VAL A 411 38.38 -14.15 9.73
N GLY A 412 38.00 -15.20 9.00
CA GLY A 412 37.21 -15.07 7.77
C GLY A 412 35.87 -14.35 8.01
N ILE A 413 35.14 -14.75 9.05
CA ILE A 413 33.86 -14.16 9.44
C ILE A 413 34.04 -12.72 9.94
N GLN A 414 35.10 -12.43 10.71
CA GLN A 414 35.42 -11.06 11.12
C GLN A 414 35.68 -10.16 9.91
N LEU A 415 36.45 -10.65 8.92
CA LEU A 415 36.73 -9.91 7.70
C LEU A 415 35.45 -9.66 6.89
N MET A 416 34.59 -10.67 6.72
CA MET A 416 33.29 -10.48 6.05
C MET A 416 32.44 -9.41 6.72
N TYR A 417 32.35 -9.43 8.06
CA TYR A 417 31.62 -8.42 8.83
C TYR A 417 32.21 -7.03 8.63
N LEU A 418 33.53 -6.86 8.78
CA LEU A 418 34.18 -5.56 8.60
C LEU A 418 34.06 -5.04 7.16
N TRP A 419 34.19 -5.91 6.16
CA TRP A 419 33.98 -5.56 4.75
C TRP A 419 32.55 -5.08 4.48
N SER A 420 31.54 -5.69 5.11
CA SER A 420 30.15 -5.23 4.96
C SER A 420 29.97 -3.79 5.46
N TRP A 421 30.60 -3.43 6.58
CA TRP A 421 30.58 -2.05 7.09
C TRP A 421 31.37 -1.09 6.22
N ILE A 422 32.56 -1.48 5.76
CA ILE A 422 33.38 -0.62 4.88
C ILE A 422 32.62 -0.31 3.59
N LEU A 423 32.01 -1.31 2.95
CA LEU A 423 31.23 -1.11 1.74
C LEU A 423 29.94 -0.30 1.99
N LEU A 424 29.34 -0.44 3.18
CA LEU A 424 28.22 0.41 3.58
C LEU A 424 28.65 1.88 3.70
N TRP A 425 29.85 2.18 4.20
CA TRP A 425 30.37 3.56 4.17
C TRP A 425 30.69 4.04 2.76
N CYS A 426 31.11 3.14 1.86
CA CYS A 426 31.33 3.47 0.45
C CYS A 426 30.04 3.84 -0.30
N THR A 427 28.84 3.61 0.25
CA THR A 427 27.59 4.04 -0.39
C THR A 427 27.48 5.57 -0.49
N LEU A 428 28.20 6.31 0.37
CA LEU A 428 28.31 7.76 0.28
C LEU A 428 28.96 8.24 -1.02
N LEU A 429 29.70 7.36 -1.71
CA LEU A 429 30.33 7.65 -3.00
C LEU A 429 29.45 7.21 -4.17
N THR A 430 28.92 5.98 -4.12
CA THR A 430 28.02 5.45 -5.15
C THR A 430 27.02 4.47 -4.55
N GLU A 431 25.74 4.59 -4.90
CA GLU A 431 24.64 3.81 -4.31
C GLU A 431 24.75 2.29 -4.52
N VAL A 432 25.40 1.84 -5.60
CA VAL A 432 25.53 0.42 -5.98
C VAL A 432 26.22 -0.43 -4.89
N TRP A 433 27.11 0.15 -4.09
CA TRP A 433 27.81 -0.58 -3.02
C TRP A 433 26.88 -1.06 -1.90
N SER A 434 25.69 -0.49 -1.77
CA SER A 434 24.71 -0.86 -0.73
C SER A 434 24.24 -2.30 -0.89
N ILE A 435 24.00 -2.72 -2.14
CA ILE A 435 23.56 -4.08 -2.48
C ILE A 435 24.68 -5.09 -2.21
N VAL A 436 25.92 -4.74 -2.53
CA VAL A 436 27.09 -5.60 -2.28
C VAL A 436 27.35 -5.74 -0.78
N ALA A 437 27.29 -4.63 -0.03
CA ALA A 437 27.40 -4.62 1.42
C ALA A 437 26.35 -5.52 2.08
N LEU A 438 25.08 -5.38 1.65
CA LEU A 438 23.98 -6.20 2.13
C LEU A 438 24.19 -7.69 1.82
N THR A 439 24.68 -8.02 0.62
CA THR A 439 24.95 -9.41 0.23
C THR A 439 26.02 -10.06 1.11
N ILE A 440 27.12 -9.34 1.38
CA ILE A 440 28.18 -9.82 2.28
C ILE A 440 27.66 -10.00 3.70
N PHE A 441 26.84 -9.05 4.18
CA PHE A 441 26.22 -9.12 5.50
C PHE A 441 25.26 -10.32 5.62
N ILE A 442 24.44 -10.59 4.60
CA ILE A 442 23.57 -11.78 4.55
C ILE A 442 24.41 -13.06 4.54
N GLY A 443 25.53 -13.09 3.81
CA GLY A 443 26.47 -14.20 3.83
C GLY A 443 27.04 -14.46 5.24
N PHE A 444 27.43 -13.39 5.94
CA PHE A 444 27.85 -13.45 7.35
C PHE A 444 26.73 -14.02 8.24
N GLY A 445 25.52 -13.47 8.16
CA GLY A 445 24.39 -13.92 8.97
C GLY A 445 23.96 -15.36 8.68
N THR A 446 24.06 -15.79 7.42
CA THR A 446 23.81 -17.18 7.01
C THR A 446 24.81 -18.13 7.65
N ALA A 447 26.10 -17.76 7.70
CA ALA A 447 27.12 -18.55 8.39
C ALA A 447 26.83 -18.68 9.90
N VAL A 448 26.40 -17.59 10.54
CA VAL A 448 25.97 -17.60 11.96
C VAL A 448 24.76 -18.53 12.15
N GLY A 449 23.79 -18.52 11.23
CA GLY A 449 22.63 -19.40 11.29
C GLY A 449 22.96 -20.89 11.15
N PHE A 450 23.88 -21.24 10.25
CA PHE A 450 24.38 -22.60 10.15
C PHE A 450 25.17 -23.03 11.40
N LEU A 451 25.97 -22.11 11.98
CA LEU A 451 26.68 -22.37 13.22
C LEU A 451 25.70 -22.69 14.35
N ARG A 452 24.63 -21.91 14.44
CA ARG A 452 23.55 -22.11 15.41
C ARG A 452 22.84 -23.45 15.23
N THR A 453 22.56 -23.84 13.99
CA THR A 453 22.00 -25.16 13.66
C THR A 453 22.91 -26.28 14.19
N ASN A 454 24.22 -26.18 13.96
CA ASN A 454 25.18 -27.17 14.45
C ASN A 454 25.28 -27.21 15.99
N VAL A 455 25.20 -26.06 16.67
CA VAL A 455 25.12 -26.01 18.15
C VAL A 455 23.88 -26.74 18.63
N ARG A 456 22.75 -26.48 17.99
CA ARG A 456 21.47 -27.09 18.32
C ARG A 456 21.54 -28.62 18.21
N ASP A 457 22.08 -29.12 17.10
CA ASP A 457 22.17 -30.55 16.83
C ASP A 457 23.13 -31.24 17.81
N LYS A 458 24.27 -30.61 18.15
CA LYS A 458 25.23 -31.16 19.12
C LYS A 458 24.66 -31.22 20.54
N HIS A 459 23.96 -30.18 20.99
CA HIS A 459 23.36 -30.11 22.33
C HIS A 459 21.98 -30.77 22.42
N LYS A 460 21.48 -31.38 21.33
CA LYS A 460 20.16 -32.01 21.20
C LYS A 460 19.02 -31.08 21.60
N ILE A 461 19.14 -29.80 21.26
CA ILE A 461 18.11 -28.79 21.48
C ILE A 461 17.00 -29.05 20.45
N LYS A 462 15.80 -29.38 20.92
CA LYS A 462 14.66 -29.68 20.02
C LYS A 462 13.82 -28.43 19.71
N HIS A 463 14.13 -27.30 20.35
CA HIS A 463 13.43 -26.05 20.15
C HIS A 463 14.01 -25.26 18.96
N GLY A 464 13.22 -25.11 17.89
CA GLY A 464 13.57 -24.40 16.66
C GLY A 464 13.93 -25.32 15.49
N ASP A 465 13.94 -24.77 14.28
CA ASP A 465 14.33 -25.43 13.03
C ASP A 465 15.46 -24.67 12.31
N MET A 466 16.03 -25.24 11.25
CA MET A 466 17.14 -24.63 10.49
C MET A 466 16.74 -23.24 9.95
N LEU A 467 15.47 -23.07 9.55
CA LEU A 467 14.98 -21.79 9.07
C LEU A 467 14.99 -20.74 10.18
N THR A 468 14.49 -21.06 11.37
CA THR A 468 14.55 -20.15 12.53
C THR A 468 15.99 -19.77 12.85
N ASP A 469 16.92 -20.74 12.80
CA ASP A 469 18.33 -20.46 13.08
C ASP A 469 18.95 -19.54 12.02
N LEU A 470 18.60 -19.71 10.75
CA LEU A 470 19.02 -18.83 9.65
C LEU A 470 18.45 -17.42 9.80
N LEU A 471 17.17 -17.29 10.17
CA LEU A 471 16.54 -15.98 10.44
C LEU A 471 17.19 -15.29 11.64
N CYS A 472 17.46 -16.03 12.73
CA CYS A 472 18.21 -15.50 13.87
C CYS A 472 19.63 -15.09 13.49
N GLY A 473 20.30 -15.86 12.63
CA GLY A 473 21.63 -15.53 12.13
C GLY A 473 21.66 -14.26 11.25
N ILE A 474 20.67 -14.06 10.40
CA ILE A 474 20.61 -12.90 9.49
C ILE A 474 20.15 -11.63 10.21
N PHE A 475 19.09 -11.71 11.02
CA PHE A 475 18.47 -10.52 11.61
C PHE A 475 18.95 -10.20 13.02
N LEU A 476 19.42 -11.19 13.77
CA LEU A 476 19.94 -11.02 15.14
C LEU A 476 21.30 -11.70 15.34
N PRO A 477 22.28 -11.53 14.43
CA PRO A 477 23.55 -12.28 14.50
C PRO A 477 24.26 -12.10 15.84
N MET A 478 24.25 -10.88 16.39
CA MET A 478 24.99 -10.56 17.62
C MET A 478 24.35 -11.20 18.85
N PHE A 479 23.03 -11.18 18.91
CA PHE A 479 22.27 -11.87 19.94
C PHE A 479 22.40 -13.40 19.81
N ALA A 480 22.34 -13.93 18.60
CA ALA A 480 22.51 -15.36 18.35
C ALA A 480 23.90 -15.84 18.76
N LEU A 481 24.96 -15.09 18.43
CA LEU A 481 26.34 -15.40 18.84
C LEU A 481 26.51 -15.35 20.35
N SER A 482 26.02 -14.29 21.00
CA SER A 482 26.09 -14.14 22.46
C SER A 482 25.35 -15.28 23.18
N GLN A 483 24.14 -15.61 22.74
CA GLN A 483 23.34 -16.70 23.30
C GLN A 483 24.03 -18.06 23.16
N MET A 484 24.68 -18.33 22.03
CA MET A 484 25.41 -19.60 21.81
C MET A 484 26.63 -19.72 22.70
N VAL A 485 27.41 -18.65 22.86
CA VAL A 485 28.60 -18.61 23.71
C VAL A 485 28.23 -18.90 25.15
N ASP A 486 27.23 -18.18 25.65
CA ASP A 486 26.73 -18.32 27.01
C ASP A 486 26.19 -19.74 27.30
N HIS A 487 25.48 -20.31 26.33
CA HIS A 487 24.99 -21.69 26.45
C HIS A 487 26.15 -22.70 26.58
N ILE A 488 27.23 -22.51 25.81
CA ILE A 488 28.39 -23.39 25.82
C ILE A 488 29.23 -23.20 27.08
N ASP A 489 29.47 -21.96 27.51
CA ASP A 489 30.23 -21.64 28.73
C ASP A 489 29.56 -22.25 29.97
N THR A 490 28.24 -22.08 30.10
CA THR A 490 27.49 -22.64 31.24
C THR A 490 27.51 -24.18 31.25
N ASP A 491 27.41 -24.83 30.09
CA ASP A 491 27.49 -26.30 30.00
C ASP A 491 28.88 -26.83 30.41
N VAL A 492 29.95 -26.06 30.21
CA VAL A 492 31.29 -26.40 30.68
C VAL A 492 31.38 -26.30 32.20
N GLU A 493 30.88 -25.21 32.80
CA GLU A 493 30.88 -25.02 34.25
C GLU A 493 30.09 -26.11 35.00
N ILE A 494 28.95 -26.56 34.45
CA ILE A 494 28.15 -27.64 35.03
C ILE A 494 28.91 -28.97 34.96
N ASN A 495 29.55 -29.27 33.84
CA ASN A 495 30.33 -30.51 33.72
C ASN A 495 31.53 -30.52 34.67
N GLU A 496 32.24 -29.39 34.81
CA GLU A 496 33.37 -29.28 35.75
C GLU A 496 32.92 -29.40 37.21
N SER A 497 31.82 -28.75 37.60
CA SER A 497 31.27 -28.86 38.95
C SER A 497 30.77 -30.26 39.27
N THR A 498 30.09 -30.93 38.34
CA THR A 498 29.64 -32.33 38.48
C THR A 498 30.84 -33.28 38.63
N VAL A 499 31.93 -33.04 37.89
CA VAL A 499 33.16 -33.82 38.03
C VAL A 499 33.82 -33.55 39.39
N ARG A 500 33.91 -32.29 39.82
CA ARG A 500 34.45 -31.95 41.16
C ARG A 500 33.63 -32.57 42.28
N GLU A 501 32.31 -32.62 42.16
CA GLU A 501 31.42 -33.22 43.15
C GLU A 501 31.59 -34.75 43.21
N LYS A 502 31.72 -35.43 42.04
CA LYS A 502 32.04 -36.87 41.97
C LYS A 502 33.44 -37.22 42.51
N VAL A 503 34.40 -36.31 42.40
CA VAL A 503 35.75 -36.49 42.95
C VAL A 503 35.79 -36.19 44.46
N ALA A 504 34.89 -35.34 44.95
CA ALA A 504 34.79 -34.97 46.36
C ALA A 504 33.95 -35.95 47.21
N SER A 505 33.09 -36.78 46.60
CA SER A 505 32.36 -37.84 47.31
C SER A 505 33.29 -39.02 47.67
N PRO A 506 33.37 -39.48 48.93
CA PRO A 506 34.16 -40.65 49.29
C PRO A 506 33.60 -41.91 48.57
N PRO A 507 34.46 -42.89 48.22
CA PRO A 507 34.01 -44.09 47.53
C PRO A 507 32.98 -44.85 48.38
N GLU A 508 31.80 -45.11 47.83
CA GLU A 508 30.83 -46.02 48.43
C GLU A 508 31.48 -47.40 48.61
N GLU A 509 31.50 -47.85 49.86
CA GLU A 509 31.97 -49.16 50.26
C GLU A 509 31.09 -50.22 49.59
N VAL A 510 31.67 -51.03 48.72
CA VAL A 510 31.00 -52.14 48.04
C VAL A 510 30.52 -53.14 49.09
N ARG A 511 29.24 -53.08 49.46
CA ARG A 511 28.59 -54.07 50.33
C ARG A 511 28.42 -55.37 49.55
N ASP A 512 29.24 -56.36 49.90
CA ASP A 512 29.09 -57.76 49.45
C ASP A 512 27.68 -58.29 49.78
N PRO A 513 26.91 -58.83 48.82
CA PRO A 513 25.56 -59.35 49.08
C PRO A 513 25.48 -60.62 49.96
N ARG A 514 26.60 -61.12 50.51
CA ARG A 514 26.62 -62.39 51.26
C ARG A 514 27.03 -62.25 52.72
N THR A 515 26.30 -61.48 53.50
CA THR A 515 26.19 -61.76 54.94
C THR A 515 24.87 -61.20 55.48
N ASN A 516 23.87 -62.08 55.59
CA ASN A 516 22.73 -61.88 56.47
C ASN A 516 23.00 -62.68 57.76
N PRO A 517 23.08 -62.01 58.92
CA PRO A 517 22.54 -62.61 60.13
C PRO A 517 21.69 -61.56 60.85
N HIS A 518 20.39 -61.54 60.59
CA HIS A 518 19.36 -61.82 61.59
C HIS A 518 17.96 -61.53 61.02
N GLN A 519 17.11 -62.55 61.18
CA GLN A 519 15.70 -62.69 60.79
C GLN A 519 15.41 -63.12 59.35
#